data_AF-X1PYC4-F1
#
_entry.id   AF-X1PYC4-F1
#
_cell.length_a   1.000
_cell.length_b   1.000
_cell.length_c   1.000
_cell.angle_alpha   90.00
_cell.angle_beta   90.00
_cell.angle_gamma   90.00
#
_symmetry.space_group_name_H-M   'P 1'
#
loop_
_entity.id
_entity.type
_entity.pdbx_description
1 polymer ?
#
loop_
_entity_poly.entity_id
_entity_poly.type
_entity_poly.pdbx_seq_one_letter_code
_entity_poly.pdbx_strand_id
1 'polypeptide(L)'
;MVRKLGYTHWETFIYHGDEIEVSSVSATYETEKTLSCLSSQQVVVPEKIKFAVTIKTSDASKKASLGIYVDGELELEWETNSTDYALKTGTIDVSWTEGLHTMEAKLKVEAGGTAYNQLFEIYYS
;
A
#
# COMPACT_ATOMS: atom_id res chain seq x y z
N MET A 1 0.71 -9.94 48.64
CA MET A 1 0.63 -10.80 47.44
C MET A 1 0.60 -9.87 46.23
N VAL A 2 1.74 -9.70 45.55
CA VAL A 2 1.84 -8.77 44.40
C VAL A 2 1.51 -9.57 43.15
N ARG A 3 0.35 -9.30 42.53
CA ARG A 3 0.06 -9.79 41.17
C ARG A 3 0.94 -9.01 40.20
N LYS A 4 1.99 -9.64 39.68
CA LYS A 4 2.63 -9.21 38.43
C LYS A 4 1.57 -9.34 37.33
N LEU A 5 0.98 -8.22 36.93
CA LEU A 5 0.32 -8.14 35.64
C LEU A 5 1.43 -8.23 34.60
N GLY A 6 1.53 -9.39 33.95
CA GLY A 6 2.39 -9.55 32.78
C GLY A 6 1.87 -8.60 31.72
N TYR A 7 2.62 -7.54 31.44
CA TYR A 7 2.38 -6.72 30.28
C TYR A 7 2.67 -7.59 29.06
N THR A 8 1.60 -8.09 28.43
CA THR A 8 1.65 -8.59 27.06
C THR A 8 2.24 -7.48 26.19
N HIS A 9 3.26 -7.87 25.43
CA HIS A 9 3.94 -7.07 24.43
C HIS A 9 2.92 -6.22 23.66
N TRP A 10 3.00 -4.89 23.75
CA TRP A 10 2.29 -4.03 22.81
C TRP A 10 3.06 -4.15 21.50
N GLU A 11 2.61 -5.05 20.61
CA GLU A 11 2.99 -4.98 19.20
C GLU A 11 2.66 -3.55 18.75
N THR A 12 3.71 -2.74 18.55
CA THR A 12 3.54 -1.33 18.19
C THR A 12 3.17 -1.32 16.73
N PHE A 13 1.87 -1.36 16.44
CA PHE A 13 1.35 -1.18 15.09
C PHE A 13 1.54 0.29 14.72
N ILE A 14 2.58 0.56 13.93
CA ILE A 14 2.65 1.82 13.20
C ILE A 14 1.54 1.74 12.11
N TYR A 15 0.88 2.86 11.86
CA TYR A 15 -0.20 2.96 10.88
C TYR A 15 -0.03 4.24 10.07
N HIS A 16 -0.28 4.14 8.76
CA HIS A 16 -0.47 5.28 7.89
C HIS A 16 -1.64 5.02 6.96
N GLY A 17 -2.51 6.01 6.77
CA GLY A 17 -3.66 5.93 5.87
C GLY A 17 -3.84 7.21 5.07
N ASP A 18 -4.20 7.06 3.81
CA ASP A 18 -4.63 8.13 2.92
C ASP A 18 -5.90 7.71 2.17
N GLU A 19 -6.99 8.45 2.38
CA GLU A 19 -8.31 8.22 1.80
C GLU A 19 -8.67 9.21 0.67
N ILE A 20 -7.75 10.09 0.27
CA ILE A 20 -7.98 11.01 -0.85
C ILE A 20 -8.08 10.20 -2.13
N GLU A 21 -9.17 10.40 -2.88
CA GLU A 21 -9.36 9.74 -4.17
C GLU A 21 -8.38 10.33 -5.20
N VAL A 22 -7.67 9.43 -5.89
CA VAL A 22 -6.74 9.71 -6.97
C VAL A 22 -7.10 8.86 -8.19
N SER A 23 -6.66 9.27 -9.38
CA SER A 23 -7.05 8.60 -10.61
C SER A 23 -5.99 8.71 -11.70
N SER A 24 -5.89 7.67 -12.54
CA SER A 24 -5.02 7.65 -13.71
C SER A 24 -5.76 7.18 -14.96
N VAL A 25 -5.42 7.79 -16.09
CA VAL A 25 -5.83 7.36 -17.44
C VAL A 25 -4.67 6.74 -18.23
N SER A 26 -3.52 6.56 -17.58
CA SER A 26 -2.29 6.11 -18.23
C SER A 26 -2.32 4.60 -18.49
N ALA A 27 -1.76 4.20 -19.64
CA ALA A 27 -1.49 2.79 -19.94
C ALA A 27 -0.20 2.27 -19.28
N THR A 28 0.60 3.17 -18.71
CA THR A 28 1.79 2.87 -17.90
C THR A 28 1.54 3.24 -16.45
N TYR A 29 2.34 2.66 -15.54
CA TYR A 29 2.23 2.97 -14.13
C TYR A 29 2.65 4.40 -13.83
N GLU A 30 1.74 5.18 -13.25
CA GLU A 30 1.99 6.53 -12.72
C GLU A 30 1.86 6.51 -11.19
N THR A 31 2.75 7.22 -10.50
CA THR A 31 2.70 7.35 -9.04
C THR A 31 1.57 8.29 -8.63
N GLU A 32 0.66 7.80 -7.80
CA GLU A 32 -0.49 8.57 -7.32
C GLU A 32 -0.43 8.85 -5.82
N LYS A 33 0.13 7.92 -5.04
CA LYS A 33 0.35 8.09 -3.60
C LYS A 33 1.75 7.65 -3.23
N THR A 34 2.34 8.35 -2.26
CA THR A 34 3.71 8.09 -1.80
C THR A 34 3.77 8.15 -0.27
N LEU A 35 4.49 7.19 0.31
CA LEU A 35 4.85 7.19 1.73
C LEU A 35 6.35 6.89 1.87
N SER A 36 7.01 7.51 2.84
CA SER A 36 8.39 7.17 3.19
C SER A 36 8.46 6.45 4.53
N CYS A 37 9.35 5.47 4.63
CA CYS A 37 9.63 4.71 5.85
C CYS A 37 11.12 4.74 6.13
N LEU A 38 11.50 5.00 7.38
CA LEU A 38 12.89 4.95 7.82
C LEU A 38 13.19 3.54 8.36
N SER A 39 14.10 2.83 7.70
CA SER A 39 14.77 1.66 8.25
C SER A 39 16.01 2.14 9.00
N SER A 40 16.04 2.02 10.34
CA SER A 40 17.22 2.35 11.14
C SER A 40 17.20 1.60 12.46
N GLN A 41 18.37 1.33 13.04
CA GLN A 41 18.48 0.71 14.37
C GLN A 41 17.88 1.57 15.50
N GLN A 42 17.65 2.86 15.26
CA GLN A 42 17.06 3.79 16.22
C GLN A 42 15.52 3.75 16.25
N VAL A 43 14.90 3.10 15.26
CA VAL A 43 13.46 2.91 15.16
C VAL A 43 13.16 1.42 15.04
N VAL A 44 11.96 0.99 15.42
CA VAL A 44 11.56 -0.40 15.18
C VAL A 44 11.41 -0.58 13.67
N VAL A 45 12.28 -1.38 13.07
CA VAL A 45 12.15 -1.77 11.67
C VAL A 45 11.07 -2.87 11.63
N PRO A 46 9.96 -2.67 10.90
CA PRO A 46 8.94 -3.70 10.74
C PRO A 46 9.54 -4.93 10.05
N GLU A 47 9.11 -6.13 10.43
CA GLU A 47 9.45 -7.34 9.69
C GLU A 47 8.58 -7.47 8.44
N LYS A 48 7.33 -6.97 8.53
CA LYS A 48 6.35 -7.02 7.44
C LYS A 48 5.57 -5.73 7.33
N ILE A 49 5.18 -5.44 6.10
CA ILE A 49 4.27 -4.34 5.78
C ILE A 49 3.04 -4.92 5.13
N LYS A 50 1.87 -4.61 5.69
CA LYS A 50 0.57 -5.04 5.18
C LYS A 50 -0.13 -3.85 4.57
N PHE A 51 -0.70 -4.07 3.39
CA PHE A 51 -1.42 -3.06 2.63
C PHE A 51 -2.89 -3.39 2.59
N ALA A 52 -3.74 -2.37 2.74
CA ALA A 52 -5.14 -2.42 2.37
C ALA A 52 -5.42 -1.25 1.42
N VAL A 53 -5.87 -1.58 0.20
CA VAL A 53 -6.08 -0.59 -0.85
C VAL A 53 -7.42 -0.81 -1.54
N THR A 54 -8.03 0.25 -2.07
CA THR A 54 -9.18 0.10 -2.97
C THR A 54 -8.80 0.41 -4.40
N ILE A 55 -9.42 -0.30 -5.34
CA ILE A 55 -9.27 -0.02 -6.77
C ILE A 55 -10.61 -0.17 -7.48
N LYS A 56 -10.91 0.74 -8.41
CA LYS A 56 -11.99 0.61 -9.39
C LYS A 56 -11.55 1.12 -10.76
N THR A 57 -12.36 0.83 -11.77
CA THR A 57 -12.29 1.41 -13.11
C THR A 57 -13.55 2.24 -13.40
N SER A 58 -13.49 3.21 -14.30
CA SER A 58 -14.69 3.92 -14.79
C SER A 58 -15.56 3.06 -15.71
N ASP A 59 -15.01 1.99 -16.29
CA ASP A 59 -15.67 1.16 -17.30
C ASP A 59 -15.32 -0.32 -17.07
N ALA A 60 -16.35 -1.16 -16.88
CA ALA A 60 -16.17 -2.58 -16.62
C ALA A 60 -15.49 -3.35 -17.77
N SER A 61 -15.49 -2.80 -18.98
CA SER A 61 -14.75 -3.35 -20.12
C SER A 61 -13.25 -3.03 -20.11
N LYS A 62 -12.81 -2.17 -19.18
CA LYS A 62 -11.42 -1.71 -19.04
C LYS A 62 -10.81 -2.22 -17.75
N LYS A 63 -9.67 -2.88 -17.87
CA LYS A 63 -8.93 -3.36 -16.71
C LYS A 63 -8.11 -2.23 -16.10
N ALA A 64 -8.33 -1.96 -14.82
CA ALA A 64 -7.50 -1.09 -13.99
C ALA A 64 -6.53 -1.94 -13.15
N SER A 65 -5.31 -1.46 -12.97
CA SER A 65 -4.30 -2.09 -12.10
C SER A 65 -3.74 -1.10 -11.09
N LEU A 66 -3.45 -1.59 -9.89
CA LEU A 66 -2.73 -0.89 -8.84
C LEU A 66 -1.51 -1.70 -8.46
N GLY A 67 -0.33 -1.09 -8.60
CA GLY A 67 0.96 -1.64 -8.18
C GLY A 67 1.46 -0.95 -6.93
N ILE A 68 1.98 -1.71 -5.97
CA ILE A 68 2.78 -1.20 -4.86
C ILE A 68 4.24 -1.34 -5.23
N TYR A 69 4.95 -0.23 -5.21
CA TYR A 69 6.37 -0.15 -5.49
C TYR A 69 7.15 0.23 -4.24
N VAL A 70 8.33 -0.35 -4.06
CA VAL A 70 9.29 0.03 -3.02
C VAL A 70 10.59 0.37 -3.72
N ASP A 71 11.07 1.61 -3.53
CA ASP A 71 12.29 2.13 -4.17
C ASP A 71 12.35 1.92 -5.69
N GLY A 72 11.18 1.96 -6.34
CA GLY A 72 11.04 1.77 -7.79
C GLY A 72 10.83 0.32 -8.24
N GLU A 73 10.91 -0.67 -7.35
CA GLU A 73 10.66 -2.08 -7.65
C GLU A 73 9.21 -2.47 -7.33
N LEU A 74 8.57 -3.26 -8.19
CA LEU A 74 7.18 -3.72 -8.01
C LEU A 74 7.14 -4.89 -7.00
N GLU A 75 6.40 -4.70 -5.92
CA GLU A 75 6.26 -5.71 -4.85
C GLU A 75 4.90 -6.41 -4.85
N LEU A 76 3.81 -5.67 -5.11
CA LEU A 76 2.45 -6.22 -5.18
C LEU A 76 1.70 -5.60 -6.36
N GLU A 77 0.86 -6.39 -7.03
CA GLU A 77 -0.02 -5.91 -8.11
C GLU A 77 -1.42 -6.51 -7.95
N TRP A 78 -2.44 -5.68 -8.13
CA TRP A 78 -3.82 -6.13 -8.25
C TRP A 78 -4.48 -5.53 -9.48
N GLU A 79 -5.42 -6.29 -10.02
CA GLU A 79 -6.24 -5.86 -11.16
C GLU A 79 -7.73 -5.90 -10.79
N THR A 80 -8.52 -5.08 -11.49
CA THR A 80 -9.97 -5.08 -11.39
C THR A 80 -10.63 -4.61 -12.69
N ASN A 81 -11.82 -5.14 -12.95
CA ASN A 81 -12.79 -4.60 -13.90
C ASN A 81 -14.02 -4.03 -13.17
N SER A 82 -13.96 -3.91 -11.84
CA SER A 82 -15.09 -3.42 -11.03
C SER A 82 -15.23 -1.90 -11.19
N THR A 83 -16.46 -1.45 -11.43
CA THR A 83 -16.83 -0.03 -11.37
C THR A 83 -17.09 0.47 -9.96
N ASP A 84 -17.21 -0.44 -9.00
CA ASP A 84 -17.23 -0.15 -7.58
C ASP A 84 -15.84 -0.37 -6.96
N TYR A 85 -15.55 0.32 -5.86
CA TYR A 85 -14.30 0.14 -5.13
C TYR A 85 -14.15 -1.29 -4.59
N ALA A 86 -13.18 -2.03 -5.14
CA ALA A 86 -12.81 -3.34 -4.66
C ALA A 86 -11.66 -3.22 -3.66
N LEU A 87 -11.85 -3.73 -2.43
CA LEU A 87 -10.79 -3.85 -1.44
C LEU A 87 -9.80 -4.95 -1.85
N LYS A 88 -8.52 -4.64 -1.78
CA LYS A 88 -7.40 -5.54 -2.00
C LYS A 88 -6.46 -5.44 -0.81
N THR A 89 -5.88 -6.58 -0.45
CA THR A 89 -4.92 -6.66 0.66
C THR A 89 -3.72 -7.47 0.24
N GLY A 90 -2.55 -7.12 0.78
CA GLY A 90 -1.33 -7.89 0.59
C GLY A 90 -0.31 -7.60 1.67
N THR A 91 0.81 -8.33 1.59
CA THR A 91 1.89 -8.23 2.55
C THR A 91 3.20 -8.41 1.83
N ILE A 92 4.19 -7.61 2.23
CA ILE A 92 5.58 -7.74 1.80
C ILE A 92 6.44 -7.99 3.03
N ASP A 93 7.52 -8.74 2.87
CA ASP A 93 8.54 -8.90 3.89
C ASP A 93 9.55 -7.73 3.77
N VAL A 94 10.09 -7.27 4.90
CA VAL A 94 11.03 -6.16 4.96
C VAL A 94 12.42 -6.71 5.22
N SER A 95 13.29 -6.55 4.23
CA SER A 95 14.72 -6.86 4.32
C SER A 95 15.55 -5.69 3.80
N TRP A 96 15.12 -4.47 4.15
CA TRP A 96 15.71 -3.24 3.65
C TRP A 96 16.99 -2.88 4.39
N THR A 97 17.94 -2.26 3.67
CA THR A 97 19.13 -1.67 4.28
C THR A 97 18.75 -0.51 5.20
N GLU A 98 19.70 -0.02 6.02
CA GLU A 98 19.46 1.22 6.77
C GLU A 98 19.33 2.41 5.81
N GLY A 99 18.29 3.22 5.99
CA GLY A 99 17.98 4.33 5.10
C GLY A 99 16.49 4.68 5.02
N LEU A 100 16.20 5.71 4.23
CA LEU A 100 14.84 6.08 3.88
C LEU A 100 14.41 5.28 2.64
N HIS A 101 13.28 4.59 2.76
CA HIS A 101 12.66 3.80 1.69
C HIS A 101 11.35 4.46 1.28
N THR A 102 11.07 4.45 -0.02
CA THR A 102 9.86 5.07 -0.57
C THR A 102 8.91 4.00 -1.08
N MET A 103 7.71 3.98 -0.53
CA MET A 103 6.61 3.18 -1.03
C MET A 103 5.69 4.04 -1.89
N GLU A 104 5.28 3.50 -3.03
CA GLU A 104 4.42 4.19 -3.98
C GLU A 104 3.24 3.29 -4.36
N ALA A 105 2.03 3.83 -4.32
CA ALA A 105 0.89 3.23 -5.01
C ALA A 105 0.80 3.84 -6.41
N LYS A 106 0.91 2.99 -7.43
CA LYS A 106 0.88 3.39 -8.84
C LYS A 106 -0.35 2.83 -9.52
N LEU A 107 -0.97 3.63 -10.38
CA LEU A 107 -2.13 3.22 -11.18
C LEU A 107 -1.78 3.12 -12.66
N LYS A 108 -2.40 2.15 -13.34
CA LYS A 108 -2.51 2.08 -14.80
C LYS A 108 -3.90 1.56 -15.18
N VAL A 109 -4.32 1.81 -16.42
CA VAL A 109 -5.58 1.33 -16.97
C VAL A 109 -5.46 1.05 -18.46
N GLU A 110 -6.25 0.11 -18.96
CA GLU A 110 -6.40 -0.09 -20.40
C GLU A 110 -6.91 1.18 -21.10
N ALA A 111 -6.46 1.39 -22.34
CA ALA A 111 -6.76 2.59 -23.11
C ALA A 111 -8.27 2.89 -23.17
N GLY A 112 -8.61 4.15 -22.86
CA GLY A 112 -9.98 4.64 -22.80
C GLY A 112 -10.70 4.39 -21.47
N GLY A 113 -10.04 3.77 -20.48
CA GLY A 113 -10.53 3.69 -19.10
C GLY A 113 -9.94 4.76 -18.19
N THR A 114 -10.36 4.74 -16.93
CA THR A 114 -9.76 5.50 -15.82
C THR A 114 -9.69 4.57 -14.61
N ALA A 115 -8.51 4.39 -14.04
CA ALA A 115 -8.32 3.70 -12.77
C ALA A 115 -8.46 4.69 -11.62
N TYR A 116 -9.01 4.24 -10.49
CA TYR A 116 -9.11 5.05 -9.28
C TYR A 116 -8.61 4.27 -8.07
N ASN A 117 -7.98 4.97 -7.14
CA ASN A 117 -7.68 4.50 -5.80
C ASN A 117 -8.25 5.52 -4.80
N GLN A 118 -8.88 5.02 -3.73
CA GLN A 118 -9.33 5.87 -2.63
C GLN A 118 -8.60 5.51 -1.34
N LEU A 119 -8.66 4.25 -0.93
CA LEU A 119 -8.01 3.77 0.28
C LEU A 119 -6.56 3.39 -0.01
N PHE A 120 -5.63 3.91 0.77
CA PHE A 120 -4.25 3.44 0.85
C PHE A 120 -3.82 3.38 2.30
N GLU A 121 -3.92 2.20 2.90
CA GLU A 121 -3.56 1.95 4.29
C GLU A 121 -2.37 1.00 4.39
N ILE A 122 -1.51 1.30 5.36
CA ILE A 122 -0.30 0.56 5.67
C ILE A 122 -0.27 0.23 7.16
N TYR A 123 -0.04 -1.05 7.45
CA TYR A 123 0.14 -1.59 8.79
C TYR A 123 1.50 -2.25 8.92
N TYR A 124 2.20 -1.97 10.00
CA TYR A 124 3.52 -2.50 10.29
C TYR A 124 3.42 -3.59 11.37
N SER A 125 4.09 -4.74 11.16
CA SER A 125 4.22 -5.81 12.17
C SER A 125 5.64 -6.35 12.23
#